data_AF-M6FF79-F1
#
_entry.id   AF-M6FF79-F1
#
_cell.length_a   1.000
_cell.length_b   1.000
_cell.length_c   1.000
_cell.angle_alpha   90.00
_cell.angle_beta   90.00
_cell.angle_gamma   90.00
#
_symmetry.space_group_name_H-M   'P 1'
#
loop_
_entity.id
_entity.type
_entity.pdbx_description
1 polymer ?
#
loop_
_entity_poly.entity_id
_entity_poly.type
_entity_poly.pdbx_seq_one_letter_code
_entity_poly.pdbx_strand_id
1 'polypeptide(L)' 'MNGKVIYCRLFESPKPPKEEPELGTVLLWIAKLGGHLGRNSDSPPGPLIIFKGFIRAMEIGFMFKLLTKQ' A
#
# COMPACT_ATOMS: atom_id res chain seq x y z
N MET A 1 8.30 -4.75 6.84
CA MET A 1 6.95 -4.15 6.79
C MET A 1 6.02 -5.18 6.17
N ASN A 2 5.03 -5.69 6.91
CA ASN A 2 4.22 -6.84 6.49
C ASN A 2 3.15 -6.36 5.48
N GLY A 3 3.04 -6.98 4.29
CA GLY A 3 2.13 -6.52 3.22
C GLY A 3 0.66 -6.38 3.66
N LYS A 4 0.28 -7.11 4.71
CA LYS A 4 -1.02 -7.06 5.39
C LYS A 4 -1.41 -5.66 5.88
N VAL A 5 -0.47 -4.83 6.33
CA VAL A 5 -0.76 -3.47 6.85
C VAL A 5 -1.11 -2.50 5.72
N ILE A 6 -0.46 -2.62 4.57
CA ILE A 6 -0.68 -1.76 3.40
C ILE A 6 -2.08 -2.01 2.82
N TYR A 7 -2.49 -3.28 2.76
CA TYR A 7 -3.83 -3.67 2.34
C TYR A 7 -4.91 -3.05 3.23
N CYS A 8 -4.82 -3.22 4.55
CA CYS A 8 -5.84 -2.75 5.46
C CYS A 8 -6.07 -1.23 5.37
N ARG A 9 -5.01 -0.45 5.07
CA ARG A 9 -5.14 0.99 4.86
C ARG A 9 -5.83 1.35 3.54
N LEU A 10 -5.45 0.69 2.45
CA LEU A 10 -5.96 1.03 1.12
C LEU A 10 -7.40 0.60 0.89
N PHE A 11 -7.80 -0.48 1.54
CA PHE A 11 -9.14 -1.06 1.40
C PHE A 11 -10.04 -0.77 2.61
N GLU A 12 -9.57 0.08 3.54
CA GLU A 12 -10.26 0.43 4.79
C GLU A 12 -10.83 -0.79 5.53
N SER A 13 -10.12 -1.92 5.43
CA SER A 13 -10.54 -3.20 5.96
C SER A 13 -9.66 -3.55 7.16
N PRO A 14 -10.24 -3.88 8.32
CA PRO A 14 -9.46 -4.39 9.45
C PRO A 14 -8.95 -5.82 9.21
N LYS A 15 -9.43 -6.50 8.17
CA LYS A 15 -9.06 -7.87 7.83
C LYS A 15 -8.08 -7.87 6.65
N PRO A 16 -6.87 -8.43 6.81
CA PRO A 16 -5.96 -8.64 5.69
C PRO A 16 -6.57 -9.61 4.68
N PRO A 17 -6.10 -9.62 3.42
CA PRO A 17 -6.61 -10.55 2.44
C PRO A 17 -6.31 -11.98 2.90
N LYS A 18 -7.24 -12.91 2.63
CA LYS A 18 -7.11 -14.32 3.02
C LYS A 18 -5.92 -15.00 2.35
N GLU A 19 -5.67 -14.61 1.09
CA GLU A 19 -4.57 -15.10 0.27
C GLU A 19 -3.52 -14.00 0.13
N GLU A 20 -2.26 -14.41 0.02
CA GLU A 20 -1.16 -13.49 -0.15
C GLU A 20 -1.25 -12.86 -1.55
N PRO A 21 -1.33 -11.53 -1.67
CA PRO A 21 -1.43 -10.87 -2.96
C PRO A 21 -0.13 -11.05 -3.75
N GLU A 22 -0.25 -11.08 -5.08
CA GLU A 22 0.92 -11.06 -5.94
C GLU A 22 1.73 -9.77 -5.75
N LEU A 23 3.04 -9.86 -5.97
CA LEU A 23 3.94 -8.72 -5.83
C LEU A 23 3.49 -7.53 -6.70
N GLY A 24 3.01 -7.79 -7.92
CA GLY A 24 2.48 -6.75 -8.81
C GLY A 24 1.27 -6.02 -8.22
N THR A 25 0.38 -6.75 -7.54
CA THR A 25 -0.78 -6.19 -6.83
C THR A 25 -0.34 -5.29 -5.67
N VAL A 26 0.64 -5.74 -4.87
CA VAL A 26 1.20 -4.94 -3.77
C VAL A 26 1.91 -3.69 -4.30
N LEU A 27 2.64 -3.80 -5.40
CA LEU A 27 3.29 -2.66 -6.04
C LEU A 27 2.29 -1.64 -6.57
N LEU A 28 1.17 -2.10 -7.14
CA LEU A 28 0.09 -1.22 -7.60
C LEU A 28 -0.57 -0.47 -6.42
N TRP A 29 -0.80 -1.16 -5.31
CA TRP A 29 -1.27 -0.56 -4.06
C TRP A 29 -0.35 0.54 -3.56
N ILE A 30 0.95 0.26 -3.48
CA ILE A 30 1.97 1.24 -3.13
C ILE A 30 1.95 2.41 -4.13
N ALA A 31 1.90 2.14 -5.43
CA ALA A 31 1.84 3.18 -6.45
C ALA A 31 0.64 4.11 -6.29
N LYS A 32 -0.54 3.58 -5.93
CA LYS A 32 -1.74 4.38 -5.67
C LYS A 32 -1.55 5.36 -4.52
N LEU A 33 -0.87 4.95 -3.45
CA LEU A 33 -0.46 5.87 -2.36
C LEU A 33 0.49 6.96 -2.84
N GLY A 34 1.29 6.69 -3.87
CA GLY A 34 2.22 7.63 -4.49
C GLY A 34 1.60 8.56 -5.53
N GLY A 35 0.31 8.42 -5.84
CA GLY A 35 -0.42 9.23 -6.82
C GLY A 35 -0.67 8.56 -8.18
N HIS A 36 -0.38 7.26 -8.32
CA HIS A 36 -0.79 6.52 -9.51
C HIS A 36 -2.30 6.27 -9.52
N LEU A 37 -2.98 6.52 -10.65
CA LEU A 37 -4.43 6.34 -10.73
C LEU A 37 -4.81 4.84 -10.80
N GLY A 38 -3.98 4.02 -11.46
CA GLY A 38 -4.18 2.57 -11.56
C GLY A 38 -5.38 2.20 -12.43
N ARG A 39 -5.59 2.93 -13.53
CA ARG A 39 -6.57 2.60 -14.58
C ARG A 39 -5.97 1.56 -15.52
N ASN A 40 -6.81 0.77 -16.17
CA ASN A 40 -6.36 -0.30 -17.08
C ASN A 40 -5.48 0.19 -18.25
N SER A 41 -5.63 1.45 -18.66
CA SER A 41 -4.83 2.05 -19.74
C SER A 41 -3.64 2.87 -19.26
N ASP A 42 -3.41 2.96 -17.95
CA ASP A 42 -2.24 3.69 -17.44
C ASP A 42 -0.96 2.88 -17.71
N SER A 43 0.12 3.56 -18.08
CA SER A 43 1.44 2.94 -18.10
C SER A 43 1.82 2.42 -16.71
N PRO A 44 2.65 1.37 -16.62
CA PRO A 44 3.12 0.88 -15.33
C PRO A 44 3.72 2.00 -14.46
N PRO A 45 3.52 1.95 -13.13
CA PRO A 45 4.00 2.99 -12.23
C PRO A 45 5.52 3.09 -12.25
N GLY A 46 6.03 4.30 -12.47
CA GLY A 46 7.46 4.56 -12.47
C GLY A 46 8.10 4.50 -11.07
N PRO A 47 9.43 4.36 -10.98
CA PRO A 47 10.14 4.20 -9.70
C PRO A 47 9.88 5.32 -8.68
N LEU A 48 9.77 6.57 -9.13
CA LEU A 48 9.50 7.72 -8.26
C LEU A 48 8.12 7.64 -7.59
N ILE A 49 7.10 7.20 -8.33
CA ILE A 49 5.74 7.05 -7.80
C ILE A 49 5.68 5.90 -6.80
N ILE A 50 6.37 4.80 -7.09
CA ILE A 50 6.53 3.69 -6.14
C ILE A 50 7.23 4.15 -4.86
N PHE A 51 8.33 4.91 -4.97
CA PHE A 51 9.05 5.41 -3.80
C PHE A 51 8.19 6.34 -2.93
N LYS A 52 7.48 7.30 -3.54
CA LYS A 52 6.54 8.18 -2.82
C LYS A 52 5.48 7.37 -2.07
N GLY A 53 4.88 6.39 -2.74
CA GLY A 53 3.90 5.51 -2.16
C GLY A 53 4.44 4.67 -1.01
N PHE A 54 5.69 4.20 -1.13
CA PHE A 54 6.35 3.40 -0.11
C PHE A 54 6.60 4.22 1.17
N ILE A 55 7.07 5.47 1.04
CA ILE A 55 7.22 6.39 2.18
C ILE A 55 5.88 6.62 2.89
N ARG A 56 4.81 6.87 2.14
CA ARG A 56 3.44 7.02 2.70
C ARG A 56 2.98 5.75 3.42
N ALA A 57 3.25 4.56 2.85
CA ALA A 57 2.92 3.28 3.48
C ALA A 57 3.67 3.07 4.80
N MET A 58 4.95 3.42 4.85
CA MET A 58 5.77 3.38 6.07
C MET A 58 5.20 4.31 7.15
N GLU A 59 4.90 5.57 6.81
CA GLU A 59 4.31 6.56 7.74
C GLU A 59 3.00 6.06 8.35
N ILE A 60 2.11 5.50 7.52
CA ILE A 60 0.85 4.89 7.98
C ILE A 60 1.13 3.72 8.93
N GLY A 61 2.07 2.84 8.58
CA GLY A 61 2.42 1.69 9.41
C GLY A 61 2.99 2.09 10.77
N PHE A 62 3.80 3.15 10.81
CA PHE A 62 4.29 3.73 12.06
C PHE A 62 3.15 4.29 12.91
N MET A 63 2.24 5.08 12.31
CA MET A 63 1.11 5.66 13.03
C MET A 63 0.18 4.58 13.59
N PHE A 64 -0.13 3.54 12.80
CA PHE A 64 -0.93 2.42 13.27
C PHE A 64 -0.28 1.73 14.48
N LYS A 65 1.02 1.46 14.43
CA LYS A 65 1.76 0.85 15.55
C LYS A 65 1.72 1.72 16.82
N LEU A 66 1.74 3.04 16.69
CA LEU A 66 1.60 3.95 17.83
C LEU A 66 0.20 3.91 18.43
N LEU A 67 -0.84 3.88 17.59
CA LEU A 67 -2.24 3.91 18.03
C LEU A 67 -2.75 2.57 18.59
N THR A 68 -2.18 1.44 18.15
CA THR A 68 -2.59 0.10 18.60
C THR A 68 -1.71 -0.48 19.71
N LYS A 69 -0.69 0.25 20.16
CA LYS A 69 0.02 -0.06 21.41
C LYS A 69 -0.73 0.61 22.57
N GLN A 70 -1.83 -0.01 22.99
CA GLN A 70 -2.36 0.06 24.36
C GLN A 70 -2.44 -1.36 24.90
#